data_AF-A0AAX3U585-F1
#
_entry.id   AF-A0AAX3U585-F1
#
_cell.length_a   1.000
_cell.length_b   1.000
_cell.length_c   1.000
_cell.angle_alpha   90.00
_cell.angle_beta   90.00
_cell.angle_gamma   90.00
#
_symmetry.space_group_name_H-M   'P 1'
#
loop_
_entity.id
_entity.type
_entity.pdbx_description
1 polymer ?
#
loop_
_entity_poly.entity_id
_entity_poly.type
_entity_poly.pdbx_seq_one_letter_code
_entity_poly.pdbx_strand_id
1 'polypeptide(L)' 'MIATTDELLTRSYGESSRLGNLAADAILARFPDSVAAFTNSGGIREDIAAGDITLGDVINSFPFPKHN' A
#
# COMPACT_ATOMS: atom_id res chain seq x y z
N MET A 1 16.92 -0.22 -1.67
CA MET A 1 15.93 0.82 -2.01
C MET A 1 15.12 0.33 -3.19
N ILE A 2 13.79 0.41 -3.11
CA ILE A 2 12.87 0.03 -4.19
C ILE A 2 11.98 1.20 -4.64
N ALA A 3 11.84 2.22 -3.80
CA ALA A 3 11.16 3.48 -4.09
C ALA A 3 11.66 4.56 -3.11
N THR A 4 11.18 5.80 -3.27
CA THR A 4 11.35 6.90 -2.31
C THR A 4 10.02 7.64 -2.18
N THR A 5 9.81 8.30 -1.05
CA THR A 5 8.67 9.20 -0.80
C THR A 5 9.12 10.42 0.00
N ASP A 6 8.66 11.61 -0.36
CA ASP A 6 8.99 12.83 0.38
C ASP A 6 8.14 13.00 1.66
N GLU A 7 7.05 12.23 1.77
CA GLU A 7 6.09 12.30 2.87
C GLU A 7 5.89 10.94 3.54
N LEU A 8 5.46 10.98 4.81
CA LEU A 8 4.97 9.81 5.54
C LEU A 8 3.72 9.25 4.86
N LEU A 9 3.76 7.96 4.51
CA LEU A 9 2.62 7.23 3.97
C LEU A 9 1.84 6.59 5.13
N THR A 10 0.68 7.15 5.44
CA THR A 10 -0.15 6.75 6.57
C THR A 10 -1.19 5.70 6.20
N ARG A 11 -1.61 4.92 7.19
CA ARG A 11 -2.81 4.08 7.19
C ARG A 11 -3.97 4.74 7.95
N SER A 12 -5.20 4.42 7.57
CA SER A 12 -6.41 4.77 8.32
C SER A 12 -7.45 3.65 8.24
N TYR A 13 -8.28 3.52 9.28
CA TYR A 13 -9.27 2.45 9.39
C TYR A 13 -10.68 2.90 9.00
N GLY A 14 -11.05 4.14 9.34
CA GLY A 14 -12.40 4.68 9.12
C GLY A 14 -12.56 5.52 7.85
N GLU A 15 -11.46 5.81 7.16
CA GLU A 15 -11.42 6.67 5.98
C GLU A 15 -10.25 6.27 5.07
N SER A 16 -10.18 6.90 3.89
CA SER A 16 -9.05 6.72 2.98
C SER A 16 -7.73 7.18 3.59
N SER A 17 -6.63 6.60 3.12
CA SER A 17 -5.28 6.95 3.59
C SER A 17 -4.30 6.85 2.43
N ARG A 18 -3.12 7.46 2.57
CA ARG A 18 -2.10 7.44 1.52
C ARG A 18 -1.71 6.00 1.14
N LEU A 19 -1.46 5.14 2.13
CA LEU A 19 -1.17 3.73 1.87
C LEU A 19 -2.38 2.95 1.34
N GLY A 20 -3.59 3.27 1.81
CA GLY A 20 -4.82 2.64 1.30
C GLY A 20 -5.03 2.92 -0.19
N ASN A 21 -4.87 4.18 -0.59
CA ASN A 21 -4.96 4.60 -1.98
C ASN A 21 -3.86 3.95 -2.83
N LEU A 22 -2.60 4.03 -2.37
CA LEU A 22 -1.47 3.42 -3.07
C LEU A 22 -1.68 1.91 -3.28
N ALA A 23 -2.16 1.19 -2.26
CA ALA A 23 -2.40 -0.24 -2.35
C ALA A 23 -3.52 -0.57 -3.35
N ALA A 24 -4.61 0.18 -3.33
CA ALA A 24 -5.70 0.00 -4.30
C ALA A 24 -5.22 0.30 -5.73
N ASP A 25 -4.49 1.39 -5.93
CA ASP A 25 -3.94 1.78 -7.24
C ASP A 25 -2.93 0.75 -7.76
N ALA A 26 -2.07 0.21 -6.89
CA ALA A 26 -1.12 -0.84 -7.25
C ALA A 26 -1.82 -2.15 -7.65
N ILE A 27 -2.93 -2.50 -6.98
CA ILE A 27 -3.77 -3.64 -7.38
C ILE A 27 -4.42 -3.36 -8.74
N LEU A 28 -5.01 -2.17 -8.94
CA LEU A 28 -5.66 -1.80 -10.19
C LEU A 28 -4.67 -1.86 -11.37
N ALA A 29 -3.47 -1.30 -11.19
CA ALA A 29 -2.40 -1.32 -12.19
C ALA A 29 -1.95 -2.74 -12.59
N ARG A 30 -2.20 -3.75 -11.75
CA ARG A 30 -1.89 -5.16 -12.06
C ARG A 30 -2.90 -5.79 -13.02
N PHE A 31 -4.12 -5.26 -13.12
CA PHE A 31 -5.22 -5.81 -13.90
C PHE A 31 -5.73 -4.78 -14.93
N PRO A 32 -5.16 -4.73 -16.15
CA PRO A 32 -5.35 -3.63 -17.09
C PRO A 32 -6.79 -3.44 -17.60
N ASP A 33 -7.61 -4.50 -17.58
CA ASP A 33 -9.03 -4.43 -17.99
C ASP A 33 -9.97 -4.05 -16.84
N SER A 34 -9.45 -3.87 -15.63
CA SER A 34 -10.25 -3.48 -14.46
C SER A 34 -10.43 -1.98 -14.37
N VAL A 35 -11.58 -1.56 -13.84
CA VAL A 35 -11.92 -0.12 -13.65
C VAL A 35 -11.87 0.32 -12.19
N ALA A 36 -11.76 -0.62 -11.26
CA ALA A 36 -11.68 -0.36 -9.82
C ALA A 36 -10.97 -1.51 -9.10
N ALA A 37 -10.34 -1.18 -7.97
CA ALA A 37 -9.75 -2.14 -7.05
C ALA A 37 -10.15 -1.82 -5.62
N PHE A 38 -10.30 -2.87 -4.80
CA PHE A 38 -10.65 -2.75 -3.39
C PHE A 38 -9.65 -3.55 -2.56
N THR A 39 -9.22 -2.96 -1.45
CA THR A 39 -8.45 -3.64 -0.41
C THR A 39 -8.91 -3.17 0.96
N ASN A 40 -8.87 -4.04 1.96
CA ASN A 40 -9.36 -3.75 3.29
C ASN A 40 -8.29 -3.03 4.12
N SER A 41 -8.68 -2.00 4.88
CA SER A 41 -7.77 -1.24 5.75
C SER A 41 -7.07 -2.12 6.80
N GLY A 42 -7.73 -3.18 7.29
CA GLY A 42 -7.13 -4.13 8.23
C GLY A 42 -5.95 -4.93 7.67
N GLY A 43 -5.79 -4.96 6.35
CA GLY A 43 -4.67 -5.60 5.65
C GLY A 43 -3.38 -4.78 5.68
N ILE A 44 -3.46 -3.48 6.00
CA ILE A 44 -2.32 -2.56 6.05
C ILE A 44 -1.86 -2.44 7.51
N ARG A 45 -0.61 -2.82 7.79
CA ARG A 45 -0.16 -3.09 9.17
C ARG A 45 0.80 -2.04 9.74
N GLU A 46 1.47 -1.30 8.89
CA GLU A 46 2.46 -0.30 9.31
C GLU A 46 2.50 0.88 8.32
N ASP A 47 2.79 2.07 8.84
CA ASP A 47 3.05 3.27 8.03
C ASP A 47 4.45 3.18 7.40
N ILE A 48 4.67 3.87 6.28
CA ILE A 48 6.00 3.94 5.64
C ILE A 48 6.55 5.36 5.80
N ALA A 49 7.70 5.47 6.45
CA ALA A 49 8.38 6.75 6.70
C ALA A 49 8.78 7.45 5.39
N ALA A 50 8.97 8.77 5.48
CA ALA A 50 9.59 9.55 4.40
C ALA A 50 11.05 9.12 4.17
N GLY A 51 11.50 9.23 2.92
CA GLY A 51 12.82 8.85 2.44
C GLY A 51 12.81 7.54 1.66
N ASP A 52 13.93 6.83 1.74
CA ASP A 52 14.15 5.59 0.99
C ASP A 52 13.25 4.46 1.49
N ILE A 53 12.47 3.89 0.58
CA ILE A 53 11.60 2.74 0.86
C ILE A 53 12.36 1.46 0.54
N THR A 54 12.45 0.56 1.51
CA THR A 54 13.03 -0.77 1.35
C THR A 54 11.94 -1.81 1.06
N LEU A 55 12.37 -2.99 0.60
CA LEU A 55 11.45 -4.12 0.47
C LEU A 55 10.88 -4.55 1.84
N GLY A 56 11.66 -4.41 2.92
CA GLY A 56 11.23 -4.70 4.27
C GLY A 56 10.05 -3.81 4.69
N ASP A 57 10.10 -2.52 4.38
CA ASP A 57 9.01 -1.58 4.69
C ASP A 57 7.72 -1.98 3.99
N VAL A 58 7.80 -2.36 2.71
CA VAL A 58 6.63 -2.83 1.94
C VAL A 58 6.07 -4.14 2.50
N ILE A 59 6.93 -5.11 2.84
CA ILE A 59 6.49 -6.38 3.44
C ILE A 59 5.86 -6.14 4.82
N ASN A 60 6.43 -5.27 5.64
CA ASN A 60 5.89 -4.95 6.96
C ASN A 60 4.53 -4.25 6.86
N SER A 61 4.36 -3.32 5.93
CA SER A 61 3.08 -2.66 5.66
C SER A 61 2.04 -3.60 5.05
N PHE A 62 2.44 -4.53 4.18
CA PHE A 62 1.58 -5.48 3.48
C PHE A 62 2.01 -6.95 3.70
N PRO A 63 1.92 -7.48 4.93
CA PRO A 63 2.56 -8.75 5.28
C PRO A 63 1.76 -9.99 4.88
N PHE A 64 0.53 -9.79 4.41
CA PHE A 64 -0.33 -10.91 4.04
C PHE A 64 -0.05 -11.30 2.61
N PRO A 65 0.27 -12.57 2.36
CA PRO A 65 0.36 -13.06 1.01
C PRO A 65 -1.07 -13.14 0.46
N LYS A 66 -1.49 -12.12 -0.28
CA LYS A 66 -2.80 -12.07 -0.95
C LYS A 66 -2.63 -12.58 -2.38
N HIS A 67 -2.75 -13.89 -2.53
CA HIS A 67 -2.54 -14.61 -3.78
C HIS A 67 -3.64 -15.64 -3.97
N ASN A 68 -4.04 -15.79 -5.23
CA ASN A 68 -4.47 -17.06 -5.80
C ASN A 68 -3.31 -17.55 -6.67
#